data_AF-A0A920GKR2-F1
#
_entry.id   AF-A0A920GKR2-F1
#
_cell.length_a   1.000
_cell.length_b   1.000
_cell.length_c   1.000
_cell.angle_alpha   90.00
_cell.angle_beta   90.00
_cell.angle_gamma   90.00
#
_symmetry.space_group_name_H-M   'P 1'
#
loop_
_entity.id
_entity.type
_entity.pdbx_description
1 polymer ?
#
loop_
_entity_poly.entity_id
_entity_poly.type
_entity_poly.pdbx_seq_one_letter_code
_entity_poly.pdbx_strand_id
1 'polypeptide(L)' 'MTYTNHEVHDLLREGFDRSPMFNGRIKSIGPRYCPSVEDKINRFADKDRHQIFVEPEGGIQLKCM' A
#
# COMPACT_ATOMS: atom_id res chain seq x y z
N MET A 1 -0.71 -10.34 13.68
CA MET A 1 -0.35 -8.92 13.43
C MET A 1 1.00 -8.92 12.77
N THR A 2 1.10 -8.43 11.53
CA THR A 2 2.33 -8.48 10.72
C THR A 2 2.88 -7.07 10.53
N TYR A 3 4.19 -6.94 10.29
CA TYR A 3 4.85 -5.66 10.02
C TYR A 3 5.58 -5.70 8.68
N THR A 4 5.72 -4.54 8.03
CA THR A 4 6.65 -4.39 6.90
C THR A 4 8.10 -4.44 7.38
N ASN A 5 9.01 -4.84 6.49
CA ASN A 5 10.46 -4.83 6.71
C ASN A 5 11.13 -3.84 5.73
N HIS A 6 12.38 -3.47 5.99
CA HIS A 6 13.19 -2.62 5.11
C HIS A 6 13.31 -3.20 3.70
N GLU A 7 13.46 -4.52 3.57
CA GLU A 7 13.49 -5.20 2.27
C GLU A 7 12.21 -4.95 1.45
N VAL A 8 11.05 -4.88 2.12
CA VAL A 8 9.77 -4.58 1.47
C VAL A 8 9.74 -3.11 1.02
N HIS A 9 10.36 -2.21 1.76
CA HIS A 9 10.46 -0.80 1.38
C HIS A 9 11.33 -0.63 0.12
N ASP A 10 12.45 -1.33 0.04
CA ASP A 10 13.34 -1.28 -1.12
C ASP A 10 12.69 -1.91 -2.36
N LEU A 11 12.02 -3.05 -2.22
CA LEU A 11 11.26 -3.68 -3.30
C LEU A 11 10.15 -2.77 -3.85
N LEU A 12 9.45 -2.05 -2.96
CA LEU A 12 8.37 -1.15 -3.37
C LEU A 12 8.90 0.11 -4.08
N ARG A 13 10.11 0.59 -3.74
CA ARG A 13 10.76 1.71 -4.46
C ARG A 13 11.07 1.37 -5.91
N GLU A 14 11.53 0.15 -6.18
CA GLU A 14 11.78 -0.32 -7.55
C GLU A 14 10.49 -0.39 -8.39
N GLY A 15 9.34 -0.55 -7.74
CA GLY A 15 8.03 -0.66 -8.38
C GLY A 15 7.36 0.65 -8.78
N PHE A 16 7.84 1.81 -8.26
CA PHE A 16 7.13 3.09 -8.40
C PHE A 16 6.92 3.56 -9.84
N ASP A 17 7.83 3.21 -10.76
CA ASP A 17 7.73 3.55 -12.18
C ASP A 17 6.52 2.90 -12.87
N ARG A 18 6.06 1.76 -12.37
CA ARG A 18 4.95 0.99 -12.95
C ARG A 18 3.59 1.40 -12.40
N SER A 19 3.55 2.26 -11.38
CA SER A 19 2.34 2.50 -10.63
C SER A 19 1.53 3.67 -11.19
N PRO A 20 0.22 3.47 -11.46
CA PRO A 20 -0.65 4.51 -12.03
C PRO A 20 -0.83 5.71 -11.10
N MET A 21 -0.49 5.54 -9.82
CA MET A 21 -0.39 6.58 -8.80
C MET A 21 0.71 7.61 -9.10
N PHE A 22 1.88 7.17 -9.59
CA PHE A 22 3.00 8.05 -9.95
C PHE A 22 2.92 8.52 -11.40
N ASN A 23 2.25 7.77 -12.29
CA ASN A 23 2.05 8.14 -13.70
C ASN A 23 0.95 9.22 -13.90
N GLY A 24 0.54 9.91 -12.83
CA GLY A 24 -0.37 11.06 -12.89
C GLY A 24 -1.83 10.76 -13.24
N ARG A 25 -2.22 9.48 -13.34
CA ARG A 25 -3.61 9.07 -13.67
C ARG A 25 -4.53 9.18 -12.45
N ILE A 26 -4.00 9.05 -11.24
CA ILE A 26 -4.73 9.13 -9.99
C ILE A 26 -4.07 10.22 -9.13
N LYS A 27 -4.83 11.27 -8.79
CA LYS A 27 -4.35 12.32 -7.87
C LYS A 27 -4.75 11.95 -6.44
N SER A 28 -3.76 11.79 -5.55
CA SER A 28 -4.02 11.60 -4.13
C SER A 28 -4.72 12.85 -3.55
N ILE A 29 -5.86 12.68 -2.90
CA ILE A 29 -6.63 13.75 -2.25
C ILE A 29 -6.00 14.10 -0.90
N GLY A 30 -4.86 14.79 -0.94
CA GLY A 30 -4.16 15.30 0.24
C GLY A 30 -3.54 14.24 1.17
N PRO A 31 -2.80 14.69 2.22
CA PRO A 31 -1.99 13.83 3.07
C PRO A 31 -2.79 12.99 4.08
N ARG A 32 -4.11 13.22 4.19
CA ARG A 32 -4.96 12.51 5.16
C ARG A 32 -5.38 11.12 4.70
N TYR A 33 -5.36 10.86 3.39
CA TYR A 33 -5.77 9.58 2.81
C TYR A 33 -4.74 9.17 1.76
N CYS A 34 -3.74 8.40 2.18
CA CYS A 34 -2.86 7.69 1.25
C CYS A 34 -3.65 6.53 0.66
N PRO A 35 -4.04 6.57 -0.63
CA PRO A 35 -4.91 5.54 -1.20
C PRO A 35 -4.14 4.25 -1.56
N SER A 36 -2.81 4.24 -1.43
CA SER A 36 -1.95 3.11 -1.75
C SER A 36 -0.80 2.98 -0.76
N VAL A 37 -0.31 1.74 -0.57
CA VAL A 37 0.86 1.44 0.29
C VAL A 37 2.12 2.17 -0.19
N GLU A 38 2.20 2.43 -1.48
CA GLU A 38 3.30 3.12 -2.14
C GLU A 38 3.42 4.58 -1.72
N ASP A 39 2.29 5.32 -1.73
CA ASP A 39 2.22 6.70 -1.25
C ASP A 39 2.53 6.77 0.25
N LYS A 40 2.07 5.77 1.01
CA LYS A 40 2.34 5.64 2.44
C LYS A 40 3.84 5.49 2.73
N ILE A 41 4.54 4.61 2.02
CA ILE A 41 5.99 4.41 2.22
C ILE A 41 6.80 5.60 1.70
N ASN A 42 6.39 6.21 0.58
CA ASN A 42 7.08 7.38 0.03
C ASN A 42 6.96 8.60 0.96
N ARG A 43 5.77 8.84 1.56
CA ARG A 43 5.57 9.94 2.51
C ARG A 43 6.10 9.67 3.92
N PHE A 44 6.05 8.42 4.36
CA PHE A 44 6.49 8.02 5.70
C PHE A 44 7.71 7.09 5.64
N ALA A 45 8.70 7.44 4.81
CA ALA A 45 9.94 6.69 4.65
C ALA A 45 10.80 6.64 5.93
N ASP A 46 10.58 7.60 6.84
CA ASP A 46 11.24 7.70 8.14
C ASP A 46 10.75 6.63 9.14
N LYS A 47 9.60 5.99 8.88
CA LYS A 47 9.10 4.88 9.70
C LYS A 47 9.62 3.55 9.17
N ASP A 48 10.46 2.88 9.96
CA ASP A 48 11.04 1.58 9.60
C ASP A 48 10.02 0.45 9.46
N ARG A 49 8.89 0.54 10.16
CA ARG A 49 7.88 -0.52 10.23
C ARG A 49 6.47 0.02 10.20
N HIS A 50 5.64 -0.56 9.34
CA HIS A 50 4.22 -0.31 9.26
C HIS A 50 3.45 -1.58 9.67
N GLN A 51 2.54 -1.44 10.63
CA GLN A 51 1.65 -2.53 11.02
C GLN A 51 0.66 -2.80 9.88
N ILE A 52 0.54 -4.07 9.50
CA ILE A 52 -0.43 -4.58 8.54
C ILE A 52 -1.45 -5.41 9.30
N PHE A 53 -2.72 -5.08 9.06
CA PHE A 53 -3.84 -5.90 9.49
C PHE A 53 -4.22 -6.80 8.33
N VAL A 54 -4.17 -8.10 8.56
CA VAL A 54 -4.64 -9.09 7.60
C VAL A 54 -6.07 -9.41 8.00
N GLU A 55 -7.00 -8.84 7.27
CA GLU A 55 -8.41 -9.22 7.44
C GLU A 55 -8.63 -10.52 6.68
N PRO A 56 -9.20 -11.56 7.31
CA PRO A 56 -9.71 -12.67 6.56
C PRO A 56 -10.83 -12.14 5.69
N GLU A 57 -10.61 -12.14 4.38
CA GLU A 57 -11.69 -12.02 3.40
C GLU A 57 -12.68 -13.16 3.69
N GLY A 58 -13.79 -12.78 4.33
CA GLY A 58 -14.75 -13.71 4.91
C GLY A 58 -15.06 -14.83 3.93
N GLY A 59 -14.65 -16.04 4.28
CA GLY A 59 -14.87 -17.21 3.46
C GLY A 59 -16.36 -17.53 3.43
N ILE A 60 -17.07 -16.90 2.49
CA ILE A 60 -18.18 -17.40 1.68
C ILE A 60 -18.23 -16.45 0.46
N GLN A 61 -17.52 -16.82 -0.60
CA GLN A 61 -17.82 -16.33 -1.94
C GLN A 61 -18.97 -17.17 -2.51
N LEU A 62 -20.15 -17.13 -1.86
CA LEU A 62 -21.40 -17.50 -2.52
C LEU A 62 -21.79 -16.30 -3.39
N LYS A 63 -21.16 -16.21 -4.55
CA LYS A 63 -21.65 -15.40 -5.66
C LYS A 63 -21.96 -16.34 -6.83
N CYS A 64 -23.16 -16.91 -6.79
CA CYS A 64 -24.07 -17.08 -7.94
C CYS A 64 -25.35 -17.82 -7.48
N MET A 65 -26.31 -17.05 -6.97
CA MET A 65 -27.72 -17.07 -7.42
C MET A 65 -28.21 -15.63 -7.43
#